data_AF-A0A661VML3-F1
#
_entry.id   AF-A0A661VML3-F1
#
_cell.length_a   1.000
_cell.length_b   1.000
_cell.length_c   1.000
_cell.angle_alpha   90.00
_cell.angle_beta   90.00
_cell.angle_gamma   90.00
#
_symmetry.space_group_name_H-M   'P 1'
#
loop_
_entity.id
_entity.type
_entity.pdbx_description
1 polymer ?
#
loop_
_entity_poly.entity_id
_entity_poly.type
_entity_poly.pdbx_seq_one_letter_code
_entity_poly.pdbx_strand_id
1 'polypeptide(L)'
;MIQTRPFEFMTRYTPQREWILGRGVLLWLAFFFIELGAGMLFVAALFNSLWGMFIGWLVCLVLGGGFHLLYLGQPLRFYRAFLRPQTSWISRGMIFISLFAVLGILHMALVYWATSPLGLLIIIEIIAFLVTIYGGFAMSYVNGIPLWNTALLPVLYVVAGFWGGAELALGVALATGTLSQTGPGIEEIIRVLLAAFILIVAAYLVSVRYSSKAGEVSVREIVVGRWWALFWIVVVLLGVAFPLGVVSSAVVSGLETIPAVLLGLSIFFELLGDLSLRYLILRNGFYSPLTPISTVPSA
;
A
#
# COMPACT_ATOMS: atom_id res chain seq x y z
N MET A 1 -19.12 14.41 8.81
CA MET A 1 -19.32 15.81 9.26
C MET A 1 -18.46 16.75 8.42
N ILE A 2 -19.03 17.83 7.88
CA ILE A 2 -18.25 18.93 7.28
C ILE A 2 -17.97 19.92 8.41
N GLN A 3 -16.71 20.19 8.69
CA GLN A 3 -16.31 21.27 9.60
C GLN A 3 -16.86 22.60 9.06
N THR A 4 -17.76 23.24 9.82
CA THR A 4 -18.40 24.50 9.45
C THR A 4 -17.74 25.70 10.12
N ARG A 5 -17.07 25.49 11.26
CA ARG A 5 -16.42 26.55 12.03
C ARG A 5 -14.96 26.20 12.36
N PRO A 6 -14.03 27.18 12.34
CA PRO A 6 -12.62 26.93 12.59
C PRO A 6 -12.31 26.27 13.93
N PHE A 7 -13.09 26.52 14.98
CA PHE A 7 -12.83 25.98 16.32
C PHE A 7 -13.40 24.57 16.57
N GLU A 8 -14.14 23.99 15.63
CA GLU A 8 -14.77 22.67 15.82
C GLU A 8 -13.76 21.54 16.03
N PHE A 9 -12.51 21.66 15.57
CA PHE A 9 -11.47 20.68 15.88
C PHE A 9 -11.14 20.60 17.37
N MET A 10 -11.40 21.67 18.13
CA MET A 10 -11.16 21.69 19.57
C MET A 10 -12.22 20.89 20.33
N THR A 11 -13.45 20.86 19.82
CA THR A 11 -14.64 20.37 20.52
C THR A 11 -15.28 19.16 19.87
N ARG A 12 -14.80 18.71 18.71
CA ARG A 12 -15.33 17.55 17.96
C ARG A 12 -14.21 16.75 17.33
N TYR A 13 -14.47 15.47 17.12
CA TYR A 13 -13.65 14.64 16.26
C TYR A 13 -13.70 15.19 14.83
N THR A 14 -12.56 15.57 14.29
CA THR A 14 -12.45 16.17 12.96
C THR A 14 -11.54 15.33 12.06
N PRO A 15 -11.95 15.00 10.83
CA PRO A 15 -11.12 14.23 9.93
C PRO A 15 -10.02 15.11 9.34
N GLN A 16 -8.80 14.56 9.25
CA GLN A 16 -7.72 15.17 8.48
C GLN A 16 -8.10 15.32 7.01
N ARG A 17 -7.56 16.34 6.34
CA ARG A 17 -7.91 16.66 4.95
C ARG A 17 -6.69 16.76 4.05
N GLU A 18 -5.55 17.09 4.62
CA GLU A 18 -4.34 17.50 3.95
C GLU A 18 -3.78 16.39 3.05
N TRP A 19 -3.82 15.14 3.51
CA TRP A 19 -3.20 14.01 2.81
C TRP A 19 -4.18 13.25 1.90
N ILE A 20 -5.39 13.80 1.66
CA ILE A 20 -6.41 13.10 0.85
C ILE A 20 -7.34 14.01 0.04
N LEU A 21 -7.57 15.26 0.45
CA LEU A 21 -8.43 16.21 -0.28
C LEU A 21 -7.62 17.10 -1.21
N GLY A 22 -8.23 17.47 -2.34
CA GLY A 22 -7.61 18.36 -3.32
C GLY A 22 -6.29 17.78 -3.83
N ARG A 23 -5.18 18.50 -3.62
CA ARG A 23 -3.84 18.02 -3.98
C ARG A 23 -3.39 16.80 -3.18
N GLY A 24 -3.96 16.54 -2.00
CA GLY A 24 -3.64 15.37 -1.17
C GLY A 24 -3.91 14.03 -1.86
N VAL A 25 -4.80 13.99 -2.86
CA VAL A 25 -5.04 12.78 -3.68
C VAL A 25 -3.74 12.28 -4.34
N LEU A 26 -2.84 13.19 -4.73
CA LEU A 26 -1.55 12.82 -5.30
C LEU A 26 -0.67 12.08 -4.27
N LEU A 27 -0.73 12.45 -3.00
CA LEU A 27 0.04 11.77 -1.95
C LEU A 27 -0.50 10.36 -1.69
N TRP A 28 -1.82 10.20 -1.68
CA TRP A 28 -2.46 8.88 -1.57
C TRP A 28 -2.04 7.95 -2.72
N LEU A 29 -2.12 8.44 -3.96
CA LEU A 29 -1.68 7.68 -5.13
C LEU A 29 -0.17 7.39 -5.09
N ALA A 30 0.63 8.36 -4.63
CA ALA A 30 2.08 8.18 -4.52
C ALA A 30 2.44 7.03 -3.57
N PHE A 31 1.86 7.00 -2.36
CA PHE A 31 2.10 5.90 -1.42
C PHE A 31 1.70 4.54 -1.99
N PHE A 32 0.53 4.46 -2.63
CA PHE A 32 0.07 3.22 -3.24
C PHE A 32 1.06 2.72 -4.32
N PHE A 33 1.40 3.54 -5.31
CA PHE A 33 2.22 3.10 -6.43
C PHE A 33 3.69 2.85 -6.07
N ILE A 34 4.24 3.55 -5.07
CA ILE A 34 5.59 3.26 -4.59
C ILE A 34 5.66 1.85 -4.00
N GLU A 35 4.74 1.53 -3.09
CA GLU A 35 4.73 0.25 -2.40
C GLU A 35 4.39 -0.90 -3.35
N LEU A 36 3.41 -0.67 -4.25
CA LEU A 36 3.02 -1.63 -5.29
C LEU A 36 4.19 -1.95 -6.23
N GLY A 37 4.89 -0.94 -6.74
CA GLY A 37 6.00 -1.13 -7.66
C GLY A 37 7.22 -1.78 -7.01
N ALA A 38 7.54 -1.38 -5.77
CA ALA A 38 8.62 -2.01 -5.00
C ALA A 38 8.31 -3.47 -4.67
N GLY A 39 7.07 -3.76 -4.26
CA GLY A 39 6.61 -5.13 -4.02
C GLY A 39 6.59 -5.99 -5.28
N MET A 40 6.21 -5.42 -6.42
CA MET A 40 6.28 -6.11 -7.71
C MET A 40 7.72 -6.47 -8.10
N LEU A 41 8.66 -5.54 -7.93
CA LEU A 41 10.08 -5.82 -8.20
C LEU A 41 10.60 -6.93 -7.29
N PHE A 42 10.31 -6.85 -5.98
CA PHE A 42 10.69 -7.85 -4.99
C PHE A 42 10.24 -9.25 -5.44
N VAL A 43 8.94 -9.43 -5.70
CA VAL A 43 8.40 -10.73 -6.10
C VAL A 43 8.96 -11.19 -7.45
N ALA A 44 9.05 -10.30 -8.44
CA ALA A 44 9.56 -10.64 -9.76
C ALA A 44 11.03 -11.07 -9.73
N ALA A 45 11.85 -10.49 -8.85
CA ALA A 45 13.26 -10.84 -8.70
C ALA A 45 13.45 -12.27 -8.17
N LEU A 46 12.57 -12.75 -7.29
CA LEU A 46 12.58 -14.14 -6.79
C LEU A 46 12.42 -15.17 -7.91
N PHE A 47 11.70 -14.81 -8.98
CA PHE A 47 11.47 -15.67 -10.15
C PHE A 47 12.31 -15.28 -11.36
N ASN A 48 13.30 -14.39 -11.19
CA ASN A 48 14.16 -13.88 -12.25
C ASN A 48 13.38 -13.30 -13.46
N SER A 49 12.21 -12.71 -13.20
CA SER A 49 11.36 -12.11 -14.24
C SER A 49 11.81 -10.68 -14.55
N LEU A 50 12.60 -10.51 -15.61
CA LEU A 50 13.13 -9.20 -16.00
C LEU A 50 12.03 -8.18 -16.31
N TRP A 51 10.98 -8.61 -17.02
CA TRP A 51 9.83 -7.75 -17.31
C TRP A 51 9.06 -7.37 -16.04
N GLY A 52 8.91 -8.31 -15.10
CA GLY A 52 8.27 -8.04 -13.81
C GLY A 52 9.05 -7.01 -13.01
N MET A 53 10.37 -7.17 -12.92
CA MET A 53 11.26 -6.21 -12.23
C MET A 53 11.20 -4.83 -12.89
N PHE A 54 11.26 -4.77 -14.23
CA PHE A 54 11.27 -3.52 -14.97
C PHE A 54 9.95 -2.75 -14.84
N ILE A 55 8.81 -3.45 -14.95
CA ILE A 55 7.50 -2.83 -14.77
C ILE A 55 7.32 -2.37 -13.33
N GLY A 56 7.69 -3.18 -12.33
CA GLY A 56 7.65 -2.78 -10.92
C GLY A 56 8.49 -1.53 -10.62
N TRP A 57 9.70 -1.49 -11.19
CA TRP A 57 10.59 -0.33 -11.11
C TRP A 57 9.95 0.94 -11.70
N LEU A 58 9.33 0.83 -12.88
CA LEU A 58 8.62 1.95 -13.52
C LEU A 58 7.39 2.38 -12.71
N VAL A 59 6.58 1.45 -12.21
CA VAL A 59 5.40 1.75 -11.38
C VAL A 59 5.83 2.52 -10.13
N CYS A 60 6.88 2.08 -9.45
CA CYS A 60 7.40 2.74 -8.26
C CYS A 60 7.91 4.17 -8.56
N LEU A 61 8.77 4.32 -9.58
CA LEU A 61 9.45 5.61 -9.81
C LEU A 61 8.63 6.60 -10.62
N VAL A 62 7.97 6.14 -11.68
CA VAL A 62 7.23 7.03 -12.60
C VAL A 62 5.88 7.39 -12.00
N LEU A 63 5.09 6.41 -11.59
CA LEU A 63 3.77 6.70 -10.99
C LEU A 63 3.96 7.18 -9.55
N GLY A 64 4.57 6.35 -8.70
CA GLY A 64 4.76 6.68 -7.28
C GLY A 64 5.61 7.93 -7.05
N GLY A 65 6.85 7.91 -7.52
CA GLY A 65 7.78 9.04 -7.41
C GLY A 65 7.29 10.30 -8.15
N GLY A 66 6.67 10.13 -9.33
CA GLY A 66 6.07 11.23 -10.08
C GLY A 66 4.95 11.92 -9.31
N PHE A 67 4.01 11.16 -8.72
CA PHE A 67 2.94 11.73 -7.90
C PHE A 67 3.48 12.43 -6.65
N HIS A 68 4.53 11.91 -6.00
CA HIS A 68 5.20 12.61 -4.90
C HIS A 68 5.77 13.96 -5.34
N LEU A 69 6.45 14.03 -6.48
CA LEU A 69 7.00 15.28 -7.01
C LEU A 69 5.89 16.29 -7.34
N LEU A 70 4.81 15.84 -7.98
CA LEU A 70 3.65 16.68 -8.31
C LEU A 70 2.90 17.18 -7.07
N TYR A 71 2.92 16.42 -5.98
CA TYR A 71 2.34 16.84 -4.70
C TYR A 71 3.10 18.00 -4.05
N LEU A 72 4.43 18.08 -4.25
CA LEU A 72 5.25 19.12 -3.63
C LEU A 72 4.83 20.52 -4.10
N GLY A 73 4.68 21.45 -3.15
CA GLY A 73 4.43 22.86 -3.49
C GLY A 73 5.59 23.52 -4.26
N GLN A 74 6.81 23.00 -4.11
CA GLN A 74 8.02 23.48 -4.79
C GLN A 74 8.87 22.28 -5.25
N PRO A 75 8.52 21.61 -6.37
CA PRO A 75 9.13 20.34 -6.79
C PRO A 75 10.64 20.45 -7.03
N LEU A 76 11.13 21.59 -7.53
CA LEU A 76 12.56 21.82 -7.77
C LEU A 76 13.42 21.81 -6.49
N ARG A 77 12.80 21.88 -5.31
CA ARG A 77 13.50 21.84 -4.01
C ARG A 77 13.45 20.45 -3.36
N PHE A 78 13.02 19.42 -4.07
CA PHE A 78 12.91 18.05 -3.53
C PHE A 78 14.22 17.51 -2.96
N TYR A 79 15.37 17.94 -3.50
CA TYR A 79 16.71 17.54 -3.02
C TYR A 79 16.92 17.87 -1.52
N ARG A 80 16.18 18.83 -0.96
CA ARG A 80 16.23 19.15 0.48
C ARG A 80 15.66 18.05 1.35
N ALA A 81 14.84 17.17 0.79
CA ALA A 81 14.28 16.03 1.50
C ALA A 81 15.36 15.03 1.94
N PHE A 82 16.55 15.03 1.35
CA PHE A 82 17.66 14.15 1.77
C PHE A 82 18.39 14.64 3.03
N LEU A 83 18.16 15.87 3.49
CA LEU A 83 19.07 16.52 4.44
C LEU A 83 18.84 16.15 5.92
N ARG A 84 17.75 15.45 6.27
CA ARG A 84 17.39 15.16 7.67
C ARG A 84 16.90 13.72 7.91
N PRO A 85 17.66 12.69 7.53
CA PRO A 85 17.23 11.29 7.72
C PRO A 85 17.17 10.87 9.18
N GLN A 86 17.86 11.57 10.08
CA GLN A 86 17.88 11.25 11.51
C GLN A 86 16.49 11.47 12.15
N THR A 87 15.75 12.47 11.70
CA THR A 87 14.48 12.91 12.34
C THR A 87 13.25 12.76 11.45
N SER A 88 13.38 12.54 10.14
CA SER A 88 12.25 12.49 9.21
C SER A 88 12.14 11.15 8.48
N TRP A 89 11.00 10.50 8.61
CA TRP A 89 10.66 9.30 7.83
C TRP A 89 10.53 9.57 6.33
N ILE A 90 10.06 10.76 5.95
CA ILE A 90 10.02 11.18 4.54
C ILE A 90 11.44 11.25 3.96
N SER A 91 12.39 11.77 4.74
CA SER A 91 13.80 11.82 4.34
C SER A 91 14.40 10.43 4.15
N ARG A 92 14.11 9.49 5.05
CA ARG A 92 14.52 8.08 4.92
C ARG A 92 13.90 7.43 3.68
N GLY A 93 12.61 7.64 3.44
CA GLY A 93 11.91 7.17 2.25
C GLY A 93 12.57 7.63 0.96
N MET A 94 12.91 8.92 0.86
CA MET A 94 13.63 9.46 -0.31
C MET A 94 14.98 8.78 -0.55
N ILE A 95 15.73 8.44 0.51
CA ILE A 95 16.99 7.69 0.40
C ILE A 95 16.70 6.27 -0.10
N PHE A 96 15.71 5.57 0.48
CA PHE A 96 15.36 4.21 0.08
C PHE A 96 14.92 4.14 -1.39
N ILE A 97 14.05 5.05 -1.83
CA ILE A 97 13.58 5.13 -3.21
C ILE A 97 14.74 5.42 -4.17
N SER A 98 15.69 6.29 -3.79
CA SER A 98 16.84 6.61 -4.63
C SER A 98 17.80 5.44 -4.77
N LEU A 99 18.05 4.71 -3.67
CA LEU A 99 18.83 3.47 -3.71
C LEU A 99 18.12 2.39 -4.53
N PHE A 100 16.80 2.24 -4.36
CA PHE A 100 15.98 1.33 -5.16
C PHE A 100 16.08 1.66 -6.66
N ALA A 101 16.03 2.94 -7.01
CA ALA A 101 16.13 3.39 -8.39
C ALA A 101 17.46 2.97 -9.04
N VAL A 102 18.58 3.27 -8.38
CA VAL A 102 19.92 3.02 -8.91
C VAL A 102 20.30 1.55 -8.87
N LEU A 103 20.05 0.87 -7.74
CA LEU A 103 20.43 -0.53 -7.57
C LEU A 103 19.50 -1.46 -8.38
N GLY A 104 18.21 -1.13 -8.46
CA GLY A 104 17.25 -1.90 -9.26
C GLY A 104 17.63 -1.92 -10.74
N ILE A 105 17.96 -0.76 -11.33
CA ILE A 105 18.37 -0.73 -12.74
C ILE A 105 19.72 -1.41 -12.96
N LEU A 106 20.67 -1.29 -12.02
CA LEU A 106 21.96 -1.98 -12.09
C LEU A 106 21.79 -3.51 -12.08
N HIS A 107 20.96 -4.03 -11.18
CA HIS A 107 20.67 -5.47 -11.11
C HIS A 107 19.99 -5.98 -12.36
N MET A 108 18.96 -5.26 -12.85
CA MET A 108 18.30 -5.63 -14.10
C MET A 108 19.26 -5.61 -15.30
N ALA A 109 20.16 -4.63 -15.37
CA ALA A 109 21.19 -4.60 -16.39
C ALA A 109 22.13 -5.82 -16.28
N LEU A 110 22.54 -6.19 -15.07
CA LEU A 110 23.36 -7.39 -14.86
C LEU A 110 22.61 -8.68 -15.18
N VAL A 111 21.33 -8.80 -14.86
CA VAL A 111 20.49 -9.96 -15.23
C VAL A 111 20.35 -10.08 -16.75
N TYR A 112 20.29 -8.96 -17.46
CA TYR A 112 20.17 -8.96 -18.92
C TYR A 112 21.49 -9.27 -19.65
N TRP A 113 22.62 -8.72 -19.19
CA TRP A 113 23.91 -8.83 -19.87
C TRP A 113 24.86 -9.89 -19.31
N ALA A 114 24.63 -10.35 -18.07
CA ALA A 114 25.55 -11.21 -17.31
C ALA A 114 24.80 -12.02 -16.23
N THR A 115 25.52 -12.45 -15.21
CA THR A 115 24.92 -13.03 -14.00
C THR A 115 24.98 -12.01 -12.88
N SER A 116 23.83 -11.60 -12.34
CA SER A 116 23.82 -10.73 -11.16
C SER A 116 24.36 -11.48 -9.93
N PRO A 117 25.27 -10.88 -9.14
CA PRO A 117 25.71 -11.45 -7.88
C PRO A 117 24.54 -11.62 -6.89
N LEU A 118 24.51 -12.73 -6.15
CA LEU A 118 23.51 -12.99 -5.11
C LEU A 118 23.48 -11.89 -4.04
N GLY A 119 24.65 -11.34 -3.67
CA GLY A 119 24.74 -10.25 -2.71
C GLY A 119 24.00 -8.98 -3.16
N LEU A 120 24.01 -8.68 -4.46
CA LEU A 120 23.28 -7.53 -5.00
C LEU A 120 21.77 -7.76 -4.94
N LEU A 121 21.31 -8.97 -5.27
CA LEU A 121 19.91 -9.36 -5.13
C LEU A 121 19.44 -9.16 -3.69
N ILE A 122 20.16 -9.71 -2.70
CA ILE A 122 19.79 -9.57 -1.28
C ILE A 122 19.69 -8.09 -0.86
N ILE A 123 20.64 -7.25 -1.29
CA ILE A 123 20.61 -5.82 -0.98
C ILE A 123 19.37 -5.17 -1.58
N ILE A 124 19.00 -5.52 -2.82
CA ILE A 124 17.83 -4.95 -3.48
C ILE A 124 16.54 -5.39 -2.83
N GLU A 125 16.41 -6.65 -2.45
CA GLU A 125 15.24 -7.16 -1.71
C GLU A 125 15.07 -6.42 -0.37
N ILE A 126 16.16 -6.18 0.35
CA ILE A 126 16.14 -5.36 1.59
C ILE A 126 15.69 -3.94 1.29
N ILE A 127 16.23 -3.31 0.23
CA ILE A 127 15.87 -1.95 -0.15
C ILE A 127 14.41 -1.86 -0.62
N ALA A 128 13.92 -2.83 -1.41
CA ALA A 128 12.54 -2.92 -1.84
C ALA A 128 11.60 -3.03 -0.64
N PHE A 129 11.92 -3.90 0.33
CA PHE A 129 11.19 -3.96 1.60
C PHE A 129 11.18 -2.62 2.35
N LEU A 130 12.33 -1.93 2.42
CA LEU A 130 12.42 -0.60 3.06
C LEU A 130 11.59 0.46 2.33
N VAL A 131 11.50 0.38 0.98
CA VAL A 131 10.62 1.23 0.18
C VAL A 131 9.15 0.89 0.44
N THR A 132 8.79 -0.38 0.62
CA THR A 132 7.39 -0.75 0.90
C THR A 132 6.97 -0.32 2.30
N ILE A 133 7.83 -0.42 3.31
CA ILE A 133 7.46 -0.16 4.71
C ILE A 133 7.46 1.34 5.10
N TYR A 134 8.25 2.19 4.42
CA TYR A 134 8.46 3.56 4.92
C TYR A 134 7.17 4.40 4.89
N GLY A 135 6.27 4.18 3.92
CA GLY A 135 5.02 4.93 3.81
C GLY A 135 4.18 4.79 5.07
N GLY A 136 4.04 3.55 5.55
CA GLY A 136 3.35 3.27 6.80
C GLY A 136 4.07 3.86 8.03
N PHE A 137 5.40 3.87 8.06
CA PHE A 137 6.14 4.56 9.14
C PHE A 137 5.99 6.08 9.11
N ALA A 138 5.96 6.69 7.93
CA ALA A 138 5.75 8.12 7.77
C ALA A 138 4.36 8.52 8.31
N MET A 139 3.35 7.69 8.08
CA MET A 139 2.01 7.86 8.65
C MET A 139 1.95 7.57 10.15
N SER A 140 2.55 6.48 10.60
CA SER A 140 2.47 6.07 12.01
C SER A 140 3.19 7.03 12.95
N TYR A 141 4.15 7.80 12.45
CA TYR A 141 4.80 8.87 13.21
C TYR A 141 3.87 10.08 13.50
N VAL A 142 2.70 10.17 12.86
CA VAL A 142 1.72 11.24 13.10
C VAL A 142 0.87 10.90 14.33
N ASN A 143 1.38 11.25 15.51
CA ASN A 143 0.76 10.93 16.81
C ASN A 143 -0.67 11.47 17.00
N GLY A 144 -1.04 12.55 16.28
CA GLY A 144 -2.35 13.19 16.42
C GLY A 144 -3.53 12.40 15.84
N ILE A 145 -3.27 11.36 15.05
CA ILE A 145 -4.30 10.58 14.36
C ILE A 145 -4.18 9.12 14.80
N PRO A 146 -5.03 8.65 15.74
CA PRO A 146 -4.94 7.29 16.27
C PRO A 146 -5.12 6.18 15.23
N LEU A 147 -5.88 6.43 14.17
CA LEU A 147 -6.02 5.50 13.05
C LEU A 147 -4.65 5.25 12.38
N TRP A 148 -3.75 6.23 12.37
CA TRP A 148 -2.45 6.10 11.73
C TRP A 148 -1.37 5.64 12.71
N ASN A 149 -1.43 6.12 13.94
CA ASN A 149 -0.43 5.91 14.98
C ASN A 149 -0.51 4.51 15.60
N THR A 150 -0.22 3.48 14.80
CA THR A 150 -0.13 2.09 15.26
C THR A 150 1.09 1.40 14.65
N ALA A 151 1.63 0.40 15.36
CA ALA A 151 2.68 -0.46 14.82
C ALA A 151 2.17 -1.41 13.72
N LEU A 152 0.84 -1.62 13.63
CA LEU A 152 0.24 -2.50 12.63
C LEU A 152 0.11 -1.84 11.26
N LEU A 153 0.06 -0.50 11.18
CA LEU A 153 -0.09 0.20 9.90
C LEU A 153 1.10 -0.02 8.94
N PRO A 154 2.38 0.12 9.36
CA PRO A 154 3.50 -0.24 8.50
C PRO A 154 3.47 -1.69 8.03
N VAL A 155 3.06 -2.62 8.90
CA VAL A 155 2.97 -4.05 8.56
C VAL A 155 1.85 -4.29 7.54
N LEU A 156 0.69 -3.66 7.73
CA LEU A 156 -0.42 -3.70 6.77
C LEU A 156 0.04 -3.23 5.38
N TYR A 157 0.79 -2.15 5.30
CA TYR A 157 1.28 -1.58 4.04
C TYR A 157 2.31 -2.49 3.35
N VAL A 158 3.19 -3.14 4.12
CA VAL A 158 4.09 -4.17 3.58
C VAL A 158 3.31 -5.35 3.00
N VAL A 159 2.38 -5.91 3.76
CA VAL A 159 1.59 -7.06 3.31
C VAL A 159 0.78 -6.70 2.07
N ALA A 160 0.12 -5.53 2.06
CA ALA A 160 -0.65 -5.04 0.93
C ALA A 160 0.23 -4.77 -0.31
N GLY A 161 1.34 -4.06 -0.15
CA GLY A 161 2.24 -3.73 -1.25
C GLY A 161 2.90 -4.96 -1.88
N PHE A 162 3.27 -5.95 -1.08
CA PHE A 162 3.77 -7.23 -1.60
C PHE A 162 2.67 -8.07 -2.23
N TRP A 163 1.44 -8.03 -1.70
CA TRP A 163 0.33 -8.78 -2.27
C TRP A 163 -0.05 -8.26 -3.66
N GLY A 164 -0.33 -6.96 -3.78
CA GLY A 164 -0.61 -6.35 -5.08
C GLY A 164 0.59 -6.42 -6.03
N GLY A 165 1.81 -6.37 -5.49
CA GLY A 165 3.04 -6.59 -6.26
C GLY A 165 3.12 -8.00 -6.86
N ALA A 166 2.74 -9.02 -6.09
CA ALA A 166 2.67 -10.40 -6.55
C ALA A 166 1.57 -10.61 -7.60
N GLU A 167 0.40 -10.00 -7.41
CA GLU A 167 -0.71 -10.02 -8.37
C GLU A 167 -0.29 -9.41 -9.72
N LEU A 168 0.40 -8.26 -9.70
CA LEU A 168 0.96 -7.67 -10.92
C LEU A 168 2.05 -8.55 -11.55
N ALA A 169 2.92 -9.17 -10.75
CA ALA A 169 3.93 -10.10 -11.26
C ALA A 169 3.28 -11.33 -11.93
N LEU A 170 2.17 -11.85 -11.38
CA LEU A 170 1.36 -12.90 -11.99
C LEU A 170 0.75 -12.42 -13.32
N GLY A 171 0.25 -11.18 -13.37
CA GLY A 171 -0.23 -10.55 -14.59
C GLY A 171 0.84 -10.45 -15.68
N VAL A 172 2.10 -10.16 -15.32
CA VAL A 172 3.24 -10.19 -16.25
C VAL A 172 3.53 -11.60 -16.72
N ALA A 173 3.50 -12.60 -15.83
CA ALA A 173 3.70 -14.00 -16.21
C ALA A 173 2.62 -14.47 -17.20
N LEU A 174 1.37 -14.07 -16.98
CA LEU A 174 0.26 -14.31 -17.92
C LEU A 174 0.51 -13.64 -19.27
N ALA A 175 0.88 -12.35 -19.28
CA ALA A 175 1.06 -11.57 -20.51
C ALA A 175 2.27 -12.01 -21.34
N THR A 176 3.32 -12.52 -20.69
CA THR A 176 4.56 -12.98 -21.33
C THR A 176 4.56 -14.48 -21.65
N GLY A 177 3.49 -15.19 -21.29
CA GLY A 177 3.37 -16.64 -21.52
C GLY A 177 4.24 -17.49 -20.58
N THR A 178 4.74 -16.93 -19.48
CA THR A 178 5.56 -17.63 -18.48
C THR A 178 4.77 -18.19 -17.31
N LEU A 179 3.44 -18.19 -17.40
CA LEU A 179 2.54 -18.64 -16.33
C LEU A 179 2.85 -20.07 -15.87
N SER A 180 3.19 -20.98 -16.77
CA SER A 180 3.53 -22.37 -16.40
C SER A 180 4.84 -22.50 -15.64
N GLN A 181 5.80 -21.59 -15.85
CA GLN A 181 7.11 -21.67 -15.20
C GLN A 181 7.15 -20.92 -13.86
N THR A 182 6.59 -19.71 -13.80
CA THR A 182 6.69 -18.84 -12.62
C THR A 182 5.37 -18.71 -11.86
N GLY A 183 4.24 -18.97 -12.51
CA GLY A 183 2.90 -18.76 -11.97
C GLY A 183 2.63 -19.53 -10.67
N PRO A 184 2.92 -20.85 -10.57
CA PRO A 184 2.65 -21.60 -9.34
C PRO A 184 3.34 -21.03 -8.10
N GLY A 185 4.59 -20.60 -8.22
CA GLY A 185 5.33 -20.01 -7.10
C GLY A 185 4.81 -18.62 -6.73
N ILE A 186 4.44 -17.80 -7.72
CA ILE A 186 3.84 -16.48 -7.46
C ILE A 186 2.47 -16.64 -6.79
N GLU A 187 1.66 -17.58 -7.25
CA GLU A 187 0.34 -17.90 -6.70
C GLU A 187 0.42 -18.37 -5.23
N GLU A 188 1.46 -19.14 -4.88
CA GLU A 188 1.70 -19.53 -3.50
C GLU A 188 1.99 -18.32 -2.60
N ILE A 189 2.82 -17.39 -3.07
CA ILE A 189 3.09 -16.13 -2.37
C ILE A 189 1.81 -15.31 -2.22
N ILE A 190 1.00 -15.20 -3.29
CA ILE A 190 -0.30 -14.50 -3.27
C ILE A 190 -1.21 -15.09 -2.20
N ARG A 191 -1.35 -16.41 -2.12
CA ARG A 191 -2.20 -17.08 -1.12
C ARG A 191 -1.77 -16.76 0.31
N VAL A 192 -0.47 -16.80 0.59
CA VAL A 192 0.07 -16.48 1.92
C VAL A 192 -0.17 -15.01 2.26
N LEU A 193 0.09 -14.10 1.31
CA LEU A 193 -0.07 -12.67 1.50
C LEU A 193 -1.54 -12.25 1.63
N LEU A 194 -2.45 -12.85 0.88
CA LEU A 194 -3.89 -12.66 1.01
C LEU A 194 -4.39 -13.09 2.39
N ALA A 195 -3.96 -14.26 2.88
CA ALA A 195 -4.29 -14.70 4.23
C ALA A 195 -3.74 -13.73 5.30
N ALA A 196 -2.48 -13.31 5.14
CA ALA A 196 -1.89 -12.30 6.01
C ALA A 196 -2.64 -10.97 5.96
N PHE A 197 -3.09 -10.54 4.77
CA PHE A 197 -3.84 -9.29 4.55
C PHE A 197 -5.18 -9.31 5.28
N ILE A 198 -5.94 -10.40 5.17
CA ILE A 198 -7.21 -10.58 5.88
C ILE A 198 -7.01 -10.45 7.39
N LEU A 199 -6.00 -11.16 7.92
CA LEU A 199 -5.69 -11.16 9.36
C LEU A 199 -5.23 -9.79 9.85
N ILE A 200 -4.30 -9.15 9.13
CA ILE A 200 -3.74 -7.86 9.55
C ILE A 200 -4.74 -6.72 9.45
N VAL A 201 -5.63 -6.71 8.44
CA VAL A 201 -6.71 -5.71 8.35
C VAL A 201 -7.66 -5.84 9.53
N ALA A 202 -8.09 -7.06 9.87
CA ALA A 202 -8.96 -7.30 11.01
C ALA A 202 -8.28 -6.89 12.34
N ALA A 203 -7.04 -7.33 12.55
CA ALA A 203 -6.26 -6.99 13.74
C ALA A 203 -6.02 -5.48 13.86
N TYR A 204 -5.69 -4.81 12.75
CA TYR A 204 -5.49 -3.37 12.69
C TYR A 204 -6.76 -2.60 13.07
N LEU A 205 -7.91 -2.90 12.46
CA LEU A 205 -9.17 -2.21 12.75
C LEU A 205 -9.63 -2.44 14.19
N VAL A 206 -9.49 -3.66 14.72
CA VAL A 206 -9.79 -3.96 16.12
C VAL A 206 -8.85 -3.18 17.05
N SER A 207 -7.54 -3.21 16.80
CA SER A 207 -6.53 -2.50 17.59
C SER A 207 -6.81 -0.99 17.64
N VAL A 208 -7.08 -0.37 16.49
CA VAL A 208 -7.41 1.07 16.43
C VAL A 208 -8.69 1.36 17.18
N ARG A 209 -9.75 0.55 17.00
CA ARG A 209 -11.05 0.77 17.63
C ARG A 209 -10.96 0.85 19.15
N TYR A 210 -10.14 0.00 19.75
CA TYR A 210 -9.99 -0.07 21.21
C TYR A 210 -8.85 0.80 21.76
N SER A 211 -8.08 1.48 20.91
CA SER A 211 -6.98 2.35 21.34
C SER A 211 -7.44 3.69 21.94
N SER A 212 -8.52 4.27 21.41
CA SER A 212 -8.99 5.61 21.78
C SER A 212 -10.40 5.87 21.23
N LYS A 213 -11.08 6.90 21.73
CA LYS A 213 -12.39 7.31 21.19
C LYS A 213 -12.32 7.87 19.78
N ALA A 214 -11.26 8.58 19.41
CA ALA A 214 -11.06 9.02 18.02
C ALA A 214 -10.80 7.83 17.09
N GLY A 215 -10.05 6.81 17.54
CA GLY A 215 -9.89 5.54 16.84
C GLY A 215 -11.21 4.80 16.66
N GLU A 216 -12.03 4.72 17.71
CA GLU A 216 -13.38 4.14 17.67
C GLU A 216 -14.27 4.83 16.62
N VAL A 217 -14.30 6.17 16.60
CA VAL A 217 -15.05 6.96 15.61
C VAL A 217 -14.54 6.69 14.19
N SER A 218 -13.22 6.66 14.01
CA SER A 218 -12.58 6.40 12.71
C SER A 218 -13.00 5.05 12.13
N VAL A 219 -12.90 3.98 12.95
CA VAL A 219 -13.29 2.62 12.53
C VAL A 219 -14.80 2.52 12.33
N ARG A 220 -15.61 3.18 13.17
CA ARG A 220 -17.06 3.22 13.01
C ARG A 220 -17.46 3.84 11.67
N GLU A 221 -16.86 4.97 11.28
CA GLU A 221 -17.14 5.62 9.99
C GLU A 221 -16.80 4.74 8.79
N ILE A 222 -15.73 3.93 8.89
CA ILE A 222 -15.32 2.96 7.86
C ILE A 222 -16.30 1.79 7.77
N VAL A 223 -16.62 1.15 8.90
CA VAL A 223 -17.29 -0.17 8.91
C VAL A 223 -18.81 -0.05 8.86
N VAL A 224 -19.41 0.95 9.51
CA VAL A 224 -20.89 1.09 9.62
C VAL A 224 -21.40 2.50 9.33
N GLY A 225 -20.52 3.49 9.28
CA GLY A 225 -20.88 4.89 9.06
C GLY A 225 -20.91 5.25 7.57
N ARG A 226 -20.48 6.46 7.22
CA ARG A 226 -20.59 7.01 5.86
C ARG A 226 -19.96 6.12 4.78
N TRP A 227 -18.90 5.39 5.12
CA TRP A 227 -18.04 4.70 4.16
C TRP A 227 -18.25 3.19 4.10
N TRP A 228 -19.28 2.66 4.78
CA TRP A 228 -19.54 1.22 4.87
C TRP A 228 -19.59 0.52 3.51
N ALA A 229 -20.20 1.15 2.49
CA ALA A 229 -20.35 0.56 1.18
C ALA A 229 -18.99 0.40 0.48
N LEU A 230 -18.12 1.40 0.58
CA LEU A 230 -16.77 1.33 0.03
C LEU A 230 -15.95 0.26 0.73
N PHE A 231 -16.08 0.13 2.05
CA PHE A 231 -15.39 -0.91 2.81
C PHE A 231 -15.91 -2.32 2.48
N TRP A 232 -17.20 -2.58 2.68
CA TRP A 232 -17.72 -3.95 2.54
C TRP A 232 -17.85 -4.42 1.10
N ILE A 233 -18.24 -3.55 0.17
CA ILE A 233 -18.43 -3.95 -1.23
C ILE A 233 -17.09 -3.94 -1.97
N VAL A 234 -16.34 -2.83 -1.90
CA VAL A 234 -15.12 -2.70 -2.72
C VAL A 234 -13.93 -3.37 -2.06
N VAL A 235 -13.68 -3.13 -0.76
CA VAL A 235 -12.51 -3.75 -0.10
C VAL A 235 -12.76 -5.22 0.21
N VAL A 236 -13.86 -5.56 0.91
CA VAL A 236 -14.06 -6.93 1.39
C VAL A 236 -14.61 -7.86 0.31
N LEU A 237 -15.71 -7.51 -0.36
CA LEU A 237 -16.32 -8.40 -1.34
C LEU A 237 -15.49 -8.49 -2.64
N LEU A 238 -15.23 -7.35 -3.28
CA LEU A 238 -14.47 -7.32 -4.53
C LEU A 238 -12.97 -7.50 -4.27
N GLY A 239 -12.38 -6.73 -3.37
CA GLY A 239 -10.94 -6.72 -3.16
C GLY A 239 -10.36 -7.94 -2.46
N VAL A 240 -11.15 -8.67 -1.68
CA VAL A 240 -10.66 -9.82 -0.90
C VAL A 240 -11.39 -11.11 -1.27
N ALA A 241 -12.73 -11.14 -1.19
CA ALA A 241 -13.48 -12.37 -1.39
C ALA A 241 -13.42 -12.87 -2.84
N PHE A 242 -13.40 -11.97 -3.83
CA PHE A 242 -13.25 -12.37 -5.23
C PHE A 242 -11.86 -12.98 -5.52
N PRO A 243 -10.72 -12.32 -5.21
CA PRO A 243 -9.40 -12.94 -5.35
C PRO A 243 -9.26 -14.25 -4.56
N LEU A 244 -9.81 -14.31 -3.35
CA LEU A 244 -9.83 -15.55 -2.56
C LEU A 244 -10.55 -16.69 -3.30
N GLY A 245 -11.66 -16.40 -3.96
CA GLY A 245 -12.37 -17.37 -4.80
C GLY A 245 -11.53 -17.87 -5.97
N VAL A 246 -10.82 -16.95 -6.67
CA VAL A 246 -9.95 -17.29 -7.80
C VAL A 246 -8.76 -18.15 -7.35
N VAL A 247 -8.06 -17.74 -6.29
CA VAL A 247 -6.96 -18.50 -5.67
C VAL A 247 -7.44 -19.87 -5.20
N SER A 248 -8.59 -19.95 -4.53
CA SER A 248 -9.15 -21.24 -4.08
C SER A 248 -9.48 -22.16 -5.26
N SER A 249 -10.01 -21.61 -6.36
CA SER A 249 -10.24 -22.39 -7.58
C SER A 249 -8.93 -22.86 -8.21
N ALA A 250 -7.91 -21.99 -8.24
CA ALA A 250 -6.59 -22.33 -8.78
C ALA A 250 -5.93 -23.47 -8.00
N VAL A 251 -6.10 -23.53 -6.67
CA VAL A 251 -5.62 -24.65 -5.83
C VAL A 251 -6.26 -25.98 -6.22
N VAL A 252 -7.57 -25.98 -6.47
CA VAL A 252 -8.32 -27.22 -6.73
C VAL A 252 -8.13 -27.72 -8.16
N SER A 253 -8.14 -26.79 -9.13
CA SER A 253 -8.17 -27.12 -10.56
C SER A 253 -6.83 -26.94 -11.27
N GLY A 254 -5.85 -26.30 -10.62
CA GLY A 254 -4.58 -25.90 -11.22
C GLY A 254 -4.67 -24.51 -11.86
N LEU A 255 -3.65 -23.68 -11.61
CA LEU A 255 -3.60 -22.29 -12.06
C LEU A 255 -3.80 -22.12 -13.57
N GLU A 256 -3.25 -23.02 -14.38
CA GLU A 256 -3.34 -22.97 -15.85
C GLU A 256 -4.76 -23.20 -16.38
N THR A 257 -5.64 -23.81 -15.58
CA THR A 257 -7.04 -24.04 -15.95
C THR A 257 -7.92 -22.81 -15.72
N ILE A 258 -7.43 -21.84 -14.95
CA ILE A 258 -8.18 -20.62 -14.65
C ILE A 258 -8.20 -19.72 -15.89
N PRO A 259 -9.38 -19.31 -16.38
CA PRO A 259 -9.49 -18.37 -17.49
C PRO A 259 -8.70 -17.09 -17.24
N ALA A 260 -7.92 -16.65 -18.23
CA ALA A 260 -7.12 -15.42 -18.15
C ALA A 260 -7.94 -14.19 -17.74
N VAL A 261 -9.22 -14.13 -18.15
CA VAL A 261 -10.15 -13.04 -17.76
C VAL A 261 -10.41 -13.04 -16.24
N LEU A 262 -10.56 -14.22 -15.62
CA LEU A 262 -10.76 -14.30 -14.16
C LEU A 262 -9.51 -13.91 -13.39
N LEU A 263 -8.33 -14.31 -13.87
CA LEU A 263 -7.05 -13.84 -13.29
C LEU A 263 -6.91 -12.32 -13.42
N GLY A 264 -7.21 -11.76 -14.60
CA GLY A 264 -7.18 -10.31 -14.81
C GLY A 264 -8.17 -9.54 -13.93
N LEU A 265 -9.38 -10.07 -13.73
CA LEU A 265 -10.36 -9.50 -12.80
C LEU A 265 -9.92 -9.62 -11.35
N SER A 266 -9.26 -10.71 -10.96
CA SER A 266 -8.70 -10.90 -9.62
C SER A 266 -7.69 -9.78 -9.30
N ILE A 267 -6.71 -9.60 -10.19
CA ILE A 267 -5.69 -8.55 -10.07
C ILE A 267 -6.34 -7.17 -10.01
N PHE A 268 -7.30 -6.88 -10.91
CA PHE A 268 -7.96 -5.58 -10.93
C PHE A 268 -8.73 -5.29 -9.63
N PHE A 269 -9.51 -6.26 -9.13
CA PHE A 269 -10.31 -6.05 -7.93
C PHE A 269 -9.45 -5.99 -6.67
N GLU A 270 -8.38 -6.77 -6.57
CA GLU A 270 -7.39 -6.67 -5.49
C GLU A 270 -6.82 -5.25 -5.42
N LEU A 271 -6.26 -4.74 -6.52
CA LEU A 271 -5.66 -3.40 -6.58
C LEU A 271 -6.69 -2.31 -6.25
N LEU A 272 -7.92 -2.45 -6.74
CA LEU A 272 -9.02 -1.53 -6.42
C LEU A 272 -9.37 -1.59 -4.92
N GLY A 273 -9.36 -2.79 -4.34
CA GLY A 273 -9.59 -3.03 -2.91
C GLY A 273 -8.53 -2.41 -2.02
N ASP A 274 -7.25 -2.66 -2.29
CA ASP A 274 -6.14 -2.08 -1.51
C ASP A 274 -6.12 -0.55 -1.63
N LEU A 275 -6.23 -0.03 -2.87
CA LEU A 275 -6.29 1.41 -3.12
C LEU A 275 -7.44 2.06 -2.34
N SER A 276 -8.62 1.40 -2.32
CA SER A 276 -9.79 1.85 -1.56
C SER A 276 -9.60 1.76 -0.05
N LEU A 277 -8.94 0.72 0.47
CA LEU A 277 -8.62 0.61 1.89
C LEU A 277 -7.69 1.74 2.33
N ARG A 278 -6.63 2.03 1.56
CA ARG A 278 -5.71 3.15 1.83
C ARG A 278 -6.44 4.49 1.78
N TYR A 279 -7.37 4.65 0.84
CA TYR A 279 -8.25 5.83 0.80
C TYR A 279 -9.05 5.96 2.09
N LEU A 280 -9.67 4.87 2.57
CA LEU A 280 -10.45 4.85 3.81
C LEU A 280 -9.59 5.21 5.02
N ILE A 281 -8.37 4.67 5.10
CA ILE A 281 -7.40 4.96 6.18
C ILE A 281 -7.02 6.44 6.19
N LEU A 282 -6.67 7.01 5.04
CA LEU A 282 -6.36 8.44 4.96
C LEU A 282 -7.60 9.27 5.27
N ARG A 283 -8.72 9.01 4.59
CA ARG A 283 -9.93 9.84 4.68
C ARG A 283 -10.59 9.84 6.05
N ASN A 284 -10.46 8.77 6.81
CA ASN A 284 -11.04 8.63 8.14
C ASN A 284 -10.00 8.76 9.25
N GLY A 285 -8.87 9.42 9.02
CA GLY A 285 -7.95 9.80 10.09
C GLY A 285 -8.51 10.94 10.93
N PHE A 286 -9.25 10.63 12.00
CA PHE A 286 -9.81 11.64 12.90
C PHE A 286 -8.82 12.09 13.98
N TYR A 287 -8.75 13.40 14.21
CA TYR A 287 -8.09 14.01 15.36
C TYR A 287 -8.97 13.90 16.61
N SER A 288 -8.31 13.76 17.76
CA SER A 288 -8.94 13.92 19.06
C SER A 288 -9.23 15.39 19.35
N PRO A 289 -10.39 15.72 19.96
CA PRO A 289 -10.68 17.06 20.45
C PRO A 289 -9.70 17.48 21.56
N LEU A 290 -9.42 18.78 21.67
CA LEU A 290 -8.56 19.33 22.73
C LEU A 290 -9.29 19.50 24.05
N THR A 291 -10.61 19.73 24.01
CA THR A 291 -11.44 19.85 25.21
C THR A 291 -12.23 18.56 25.44
N PRO A 292 -12.40 18.12 26.70
CA PRO A 292 -13.27 16.99 27.03
C PRO A 292 -14.68 17.21 26.48
N ILE A 293 -15.17 16.28 25.66
CA ILE A 293 -16.55 16.32 25.18
C ILE A 293 -17.39 15.49 26.13
N SER A 294 -18.42 16.10 26.75
CA SER A 294 -19.34 15.42 27.68
C SER A 294 -20.32 14.48 26.98
N THR A 295 -20.48 14.57 25.66
CA THR A 295 -21.39 13.74 24.87
C THR A 295 -20.74 13.35 23.54
N VAL A 296 -20.71 12.05 23.23
CA VAL A 296 -20.38 11.59 21.87
C VAL A 296 -21.52 12.06 20.97
N PRO A 297 -21.28 12.88 19.93
CA PRO A 297 -22.36 13.30 19.04
C PRO A 297 -22.98 12.06 18.38
N SER A 298 -24.28 11.85 18.59
CA SER A 298 -25.06 10.95 17.75
C SER A 298 -25.07 11.50 16.33
N ALA A 299 -24.93 10.59 15.36
CA ALA A 299 -24.75 10.87 13.94
C ALA A 299 -25.86 11.71 13.33
#